data_AF-A0AAU0XGM0-F1
#
_entry.id   AF-A0AAU0XGM0-F1
#
_cell.length_a   1.000
_cell.length_b   1.000
_cell.length_c   1.000
_cell.angle_alpha   90.00
_cell.angle_beta   90.00
_cell.angle_gamma   90.00
#
_symmetry.space_group_name_H-M   'P 1'
#
loop_
_entity.id
_entity.type
_entity.pdbx_description
1 polymer ?
#
loop_
_entity_poly.entity_id
_entity_poly.type
_entity_poly.pdbx_seq_one_letter_code
_entity_poly.pdbx_strand_id
1 'polypeptide(L)'
;MSYPSALHDVLDHIIAPAGELAGQEGKFPRTAVMALGRAGLLGLTCSAEPAGGGADLARAAEVVARVMAVCPATAAVLQSHYAAAAVVEAYGGRWLRGEVAAGRHLCTLAVVEDDAGGAVRSTARRTGGVVALRARKRDVVAAGEADSYVWSSPSVGSDGGLTLWGVPAHAPGLFVPAHPTGAPLASATSTVVADPVRVPAEAMLGTDGEGFKILLGAVLPWLLELCGVVGSDAVHPSLGALARSASGAARTGDGQAFAASAAMALR
;
A
#
# COMPACT_ATOMS: atom_id res chain seq x y z
N MET A 1 19.06 19.75 -3.87
CA MET A 1 18.74 19.19 -5.20
C MET A 1 17.22 19.18 -5.32
N SER A 2 16.65 19.56 -6.46
CA SER A 2 15.19 19.48 -6.66
C SER A 2 14.78 18.02 -6.92
N TYR A 3 13.52 17.66 -6.63
CA TYR A 3 13.05 16.29 -6.90
C TYR A 3 13.15 15.87 -8.38
N PRO A 4 12.94 16.75 -9.39
CA PRO A 4 13.06 16.33 -10.79
C PRO A 4 14.50 15.97 -11.20
N SER A 5 15.49 16.69 -10.67
CA SER A 5 16.91 16.36 -10.89
C SER A 5 17.27 15.05 -10.18
N ALA A 6 16.85 14.89 -8.93
CA ALA A 6 17.07 13.65 -8.19
C ALA A 6 16.41 12.44 -8.89
N LEU A 7 15.20 12.62 -9.43
CA LEU A 7 14.51 11.59 -10.20
C LEU A 7 15.25 11.24 -11.49
N HIS A 8 15.74 12.22 -12.23
CA HIS A 8 16.52 11.96 -13.45
C HIS A 8 17.78 11.13 -13.15
N ASP A 9 18.56 11.56 -12.15
CA ASP A 9 19.80 10.87 -11.76
C ASP A 9 19.51 9.41 -11.32
N VAL A 10 18.46 9.20 -10.53
CA VAL A 10 18.08 7.87 -10.05
C VAL A 10 17.57 6.98 -11.19
N LEU A 11 16.80 7.53 -12.14
CA LEU A 11 16.26 6.76 -13.26
C LEU A 11 17.38 6.23 -14.15
N ASP A 12 18.27 7.11 -14.61
CA ASP A 12 19.25 6.79 -15.64
C ASP A 12 20.40 5.94 -15.08
N HIS A 13 20.82 6.20 -13.84
CA HIS A 13 22.01 5.55 -13.28
C HIS A 13 21.73 4.36 -12.38
N ILE A 14 20.49 4.19 -11.89
CA ILE A 14 20.18 3.14 -10.92
C ILE A 14 18.98 2.31 -11.33
N ILE A 15 17.84 2.92 -11.63
CA ILE A 15 16.60 2.18 -11.89
C ILE A 15 16.65 1.48 -13.24
N ALA A 16 17.12 2.12 -14.31
CA ALA A 16 17.21 1.47 -15.63
C ALA A 16 18.11 0.22 -15.58
N PRO A 17 19.37 0.28 -15.08
CA PRO A 17 20.20 -0.92 -14.98
C PRO A 17 19.64 -2.00 -14.04
N ALA A 18 19.11 -1.61 -12.87
CA ALA A 18 18.59 -2.57 -11.89
C ALA A 18 17.26 -3.20 -12.34
N GLY A 19 16.43 -2.44 -13.07
CA GLY A 19 15.12 -2.86 -13.56
C GLY A 19 15.22 -3.96 -14.62
N GLU A 20 16.18 -3.84 -15.53
CA GLU A 20 16.47 -4.89 -16.53
C GLU A 20 16.83 -6.21 -15.85
N LEU A 21 17.73 -6.18 -14.86
CA LEU A 21 18.15 -7.36 -14.12
C LEU A 21 17.01 -7.96 -13.29
N ALA A 22 16.28 -7.13 -12.55
CA ALA A 22 15.13 -7.54 -11.75
C ALA A 22 14.03 -8.20 -12.62
N GLY A 23 13.79 -7.64 -13.81
CA GLY A 23 12.86 -8.20 -14.78
C GLY A 23 13.29 -9.56 -15.32
N GLN A 24 14.58 -9.72 -15.66
CA GLN A 24 15.12 -11.00 -16.15
C GLN A 24 15.13 -12.09 -15.09
N GLU A 25 15.49 -11.75 -13.84
CA GLU A 25 15.62 -12.71 -12.75
C GLU A 25 14.29 -12.94 -12.00
N GLY A 26 13.25 -12.15 -12.28
CA GLY A 26 11.99 -12.17 -11.55
C GLY A 26 12.14 -11.79 -10.06
N LYS A 27 13.13 -10.97 -9.72
CA LYS A 27 13.45 -10.59 -8.33
C LYS A 27 12.93 -9.21 -7.97
N PHE A 28 12.61 -9.01 -6.69
CA PHE A 28 12.20 -7.72 -6.16
C PHE A 28 13.24 -6.61 -6.47
N PRO A 29 12.83 -5.43 -7.00
CA PRO A 29 13.74 -4.36 -7.41
C PRO A 29 14.26 -3.55 -6.20
N ARG A 30 14.86 -4.23 -5.21
CA ARG A 30 15.30 -3.62 -3.94
C ARG A 30 16.23 -2.43 -4.16
N THR A 31 17.18 -2.56 -5.07
CA THR A 31 18.15 -1.50 -5.39
C THR A 31 17.46 -0.23 -5.87
N ALA A 32 16.44 -0.35 -6.74
CA ALA A 32 15.66 0.77 -7.24
C ALA A 32 14.85 1.44 -6.12
N VAL A 33 14.17 0.65 -5.29
CA VAL A 33 13.38 1.17 -4.17
C VAL A 33 14.25 1.91 -3.14
N MET A 34 15.41 1.34 -2.79
CA MET A 34 16.37 1.99 -1.88
C MET A 34 16.93 3.29 -2.46
N ALA A 35 17.14 3.36 -3.78
CA ALA A 35 17.59 4.58 -4.44
C ALA A 35 16.54 5.68 -4.41
N LEU A 36 15.26 5.35 -4.64
CA LEU A 36 14.14 6.27 -4.47
C LEU A 36 14.07 6.80 -3.03
N GLY A 37 14.27 5.93 -2.03
CA GLY A 37 14.32 6.34 -0.63
C GLY A 37 15.43 7.35 -0.33
N ARG A 38 16.67 7.04 -0.76
CA ARG A 38 17.84 7.93 -0.59
C ARG A 38 17.70 9.28 -1.30
N ALA A 39 16.98 9.31 -2.41
CA ALA A 39 16.68 10.53 -3.16
C ALA A 39 15.50 11.34 -2.59
N GLY A 40 14.88 10.87 -1.50
CA GLY A 40 13.70 11.51 -0.90
C GLY A 40 12.40 11.30 -1.67
N LEU A 41 12.40 10.40 -2.66
CA LEU A 41 11.24 10.15 -3.51
C LEU A 41 10.20 9.25 -2.84
N LEU A 42 10.60 8.34 -1.94
CA LEU A 42 9.59 7.59 -1.14
C LEU A 42 8.78 8.52 -0.23
N GLY A 43 9.43 9.52 0.39
CA GLY A 43 8.79 10.52 1.24
C GLY A 43 8.23 11.74 0.50
N LEU A 44 8.17 11.71 -0.83
CA LEU A 44 7.88 12.88 -1.67
C LEU A 44 6.54 13.54 -1.32
N THR A 45 5.54 12.74 -0.95
CA THR A 45 4.17 13.17 -0.70
C THR A 45 3.88 13.47 0.77
N CYS A 46 4.81 13.14 1.67
CA CYS A 46 4.71 13.46 3.09
C CYS A 46 4.97 14.95 3.31
N SER A 47 4.42 15.49 4.41
CA SER A 47 4.67 16.88 4.82
C SER A 47 6.17 17.17 4.92
N ALA A 48 6.57 18.40 4.55
CA ALA A 48 7.98 18.81 4.51
C ALA A 48 8.71 18.60 5.85
N GLU A 49 8.00 18.73 6.97
CA GLU A 49 8.53 18.49 8.30
C GLU A 49 8.20 17.06 8.78
N PRO A 50 9.16 16.27 9.26
CA PRO A 50 10.58 16.62 9.47
C PRO A 50 11.51 16.36 8.27
N ALA A 51 11.02 15.73 7.19
CA ALA A 51 11.88 15.34 6.05
C ALA A 51 11.15 15.07 4.72
N GLY A 52 9.84 15.31 4.62
CA GLY A 52 9.06 14.98 3.41
C GLY A 52 9.27 15.95 2.26
N GLY A 53 8.73 15.61 1.09
CA GLY A 53 8.81 16.44 -0.11
C GLY A 53 7.68 17.47 -0.26
N GLY A 54 6.55 17.26 0.41
CA GLY A 54 5.36 18.11 0.33
C GLY A 54 4.69 18.16 -1.04
N ALA A 55 4.98 17.20 -1.92
CA ALA A 55 4.40 17.16 -3.26
C ALA A 55 2.94 16.71 -3.25
N ASP A 56 2.15 17.28 -4.15
CA ASP A 56 0.78 16.86 -4.38
C ASP A 56 0.69 15.56 -5.20
N LEU A 57 -0.53 15.04 -5.29
CA LEU A 57 -0.86 13.81 -6.02
C LEU A 57 -0.46 13.89 -7.51
N ALA A 58 -0.59 15.05 -8.15
CA ALA A 58 -0.27 15.21 -9.57
C ALA A 58 1.24 15.07 -9.82
N ARG A 59 2.08 15.68 -8.96
CA ARG A 59 3.54 15.49 -9.01
C ARG A 59 3.94 14.05 -8.71
N ALA A 60 3.27 13.41 -7.74
CA ALA A 60 3.49 12.00 -7.47
C ALA A 60 3.18 11.12 -8.69
N ALA A 61 2.09 11.41 -9.40
CA ALA A 61 1.70 10.72 -10.63
C ALA A 61 2.75 10.88 -11.75
N GLU A 62 3.31 12.08 -11.92
CA GLU A 62 4.42 12.32 -12.86
C GLU A 62 5.65 11.45 -12.53
N VAL A 63 6.04 11.40 -11.25
CA VAL A 63 7.17 10.56 -10.80
C VAL A 63 6.89 9.08 -11.10
N VAL A 64 5.70 8.59 -10.75
CA VAL A 64 5.30 7.21 -11.01
C VAL A 64 5.30 6.90 -12.51
N ALA A 65 4.83 7.82 -13.36
CA ALA A 65 4.81 7.65 -14.81
C ALA A 65 6.22 7.50 -15.39
N ARG A 66 7.16 8.33 -14.93
CA ARG A 66 8.55 8.27 -15.37
C ARG A 66 9.25 6.98 -14.90
N VAL A 67 8.97 6.52 -13.68
CA VAL A 67 9.47 5.23 -13.18
C VAL A 67 8.83 4.06 -13.96
N MET A 68 7.54 4.14 -14.28
CA MET A 68 6.81 3.11 -15.02
C MET A 68 7.41 2.88 -16.42
N ALA A 69 7.82 3.95 -17.10
CA ALA A 69 8.47 3.87 -18.41
C ALA A 69 9.81 3.11 -18.39
N VAL A 70 10.43 2.95 -17.22
CA VAL A 70 11.77 2.34 -17.06
C VAL A 70 11.70 0.99 -16.34
N CYS A 71 10.99 0.93 -15.22
CA CYS A 71 10.85 -0.26 -14.39
C CYS A 71 9.42 -0.38 -13.83
N PRO A 72 8.53 -1.10 -14.52
CA PRO A 72 7.14 -1.29 -14.08
C PRO A 72 7.00 -1.90 -12.69
N ALA A 73 7.91 -2.81 -12.30
CA ALA A 73 7.91 -3.40 -10.97
C ALA A 73 8.19 -2.36 -9.86
N THR A 74 9.09 -1.41 -10.10
CA THR A 74 9.37 -0.33 -9.14
C THR A 74 8.20 0.66 -9.08
N ALA A 75 7.59 0.97 -10.23
CA ALA A 75 6.42 1.85 -10.28
C ALA A 75 5.22 1.26 -9.51
N ALA A 76 4.99 -0.04 -9.63
CA ALA A 76 4.01 -0.78 -8.84
C ALA A 76 4.22 -0.62 -7.32
N VAL A 77 5.46 -0.80 -6.87
CA VAL A 77 5.83 -0.62 -5.45
C VAL A 77 5.61 0.83 -5.02
N LEU A 78 6.06 1.80 -5.82
CA LEU A 78 5.93 3.23 -5.51
C LEU A 78 4.46 3.67 -5.43
N GLN A 79 3.61 3.16 -6.33
CA GLN A 79 2.16 3.40 -6.29
C GLN A 79 1.56 2.94 -4.95
N SER A 80 1.79 1.67 -4.59
CA SER A 80 1.22 1.11 -3.36
C SER A 80 1.77 1.83 -2.14
N HIS A 81 3.05 2.21 -2.19
CA HIS A 81 3.69 3.00 -1.15
C HIS A 81 3.03 4.35 -0.93
N TYR A 82 2.82 5.16 -1.98
CA TYR A 82 2.20 6.47 -1.80
C TYR A 82 0.76 6.38 -1.27
N ALA A 83 0.00 5.38 -1.71
CA ALA A 83 -1.35 5.15 -1.20
C ALA A 83 -1.35 4.77 0.30
N ALA A 84 -0.41 3.94 0.74
CA ALA A 84 -0.23 3.60 2.15
C ALA A 84 0.32 4.78 2.97
N ALA A 85 1.30 5.52 2.42
CA ALA A 85 1.91 6.68 3.04
C ALA A 85 0.90 7.79 3.31
N ALA A 86 -0.11 7.96 2.46
CA ALA A 86 -1.20 8.91 2.70
C ALA A 86 -1.98 8.60 3.99
N VAL A 87 -2.24 7.31 4.28
CA VAL A 87 -2.88 6.88 5.53
C VAL A 87 -1.94 7.08 6.71
N VAL A 88 -0.67 6.69 6.56
CA VAL A 88 0.34 6.86 7.61
C VAL A 88 0.54 8.33 7.96
N GLU A 89 0.58 9.22 6.97
CA GLU A 89 0.77 10.65 7.21
C GLU A 89 -0.41 11.27 7.95
N ALA A 90 -1.63 10.86 7.62
CA ALA A 90 -2.83 11.36 8.28
C ALA A 90 -3.04 10.79 9.70
N TYR A 91 -2.69 9.52 9.93
CA TYR A 91 -3.13 8.79 11.13
C TYR A 91 -2.03 8.04 11.90
N GLY A 92 -0.82 7.98 11.35
CA GLY A 92 0.30 7.27 11.95
C GLY A 92 0.93 8.00 13.14
N GLY A 93 1.56 7.23 14.02
CA GLY A 93 2.36 7.78 15.11
C GLY A 93 3.59 8.54 14.61
N ARG A 94 4.10 9.46 15.44
CA ARG A 94 5.23 10.36 15.12
C ARG A 94 6.44 9.63 14.51
N TRP A 95 6.82 8.49 15.10
CA TRP A 95 7.97 7.72 14.63
C TRP A 95 7.76 7.19 13.21
N LEU A 96 6.64 6.49 12.97
CA LEU A 96 6.35 5.90 11.67
C LEU A 96 6.23 6.96 10.58
N ARG A 97 5.56 8.08 10.88
CA ARG A 97 5.47 9.24 9.96
C ARG A 97 6.85 9.79 9.61
N GLY A 98 7.73 9.94 10.61
CA GLY A 98 9.09 10.42 10.40
C GLY A 98 9.94 9.50 9.52
N GLU A 99 9.86 8.18 9.72
CA GLU A 99 10.61 7.22 8.90
C GLU A 99 10.10 7.13 7.46
N VAL A 100 8.78 7.17 7.24
CA VAL A 100 8.18 7.21 5.89
C VAL A 100 8.53 8.52 5.19
N ALA A 101 8.36 9.66 5.87
CA ALA A 101 8.70 10.97 5.31
C ALA A 101 10.18 11.09 4.95
N ALA A 102 11.07 10.46 5.72
CA ALA A 102 12.50 10.45 5.42
C ALA A 102 12.92 9.41 4.36
N GLY A 103 11.96 8.68 3.75
CA GLY A 103 12.22 7.66 2.75
C GLY A 103 12.98 6.44 3.27
N ARG A 104 12.94 6.19 4.58
CA ARG A 104 13.62 5.06 5.25
C ARG A 104 12.70 3.88 5.55
N HIS A 105 11.40 4.03 5.31
CA HIS A 105 10.39 3.03 5.62
C HIS A 105 9.43 2.83 4.45
N LEU A 106 9.49 1.65 3.83
CA LEU A 106 8.56 1.22 2.81
C LEU A 106 7.30 0.65 3.48
N CYS A 107 6.19 1.39 3.38
CA CYS A 107 4.86 0.87 3.73
C CYS A 107 4.07 0.49 2.48
N THR A 108 3.11 -0.44 2.59
CA THR A 108 2.23 -0.88 1.50
C THR A 108 0.82 -1.20 2.02
N LEU A 109 -0.15 -1.38 1.13
CA LEU A 109 -1.54 -1.70 1.49
C LEU A 109 -1.77 -3.21 1.61
N ALA A 110 -2.43 -3.63 2.69
CA ALA A 110 -2.89 -5.01 2.91
C ALA A 110 -4.37 -5.03 3.31
N VAL A 111 -5.24 -4.73 2.35
CA VAL A 111 -6.66 -4.42 2.61
C VAL A 111 -7.67 -5.37 1.96
N VAL A 112 -7.28 -6.11 0.92
CA VAL A 112 -8.16 -7.00 0.16
C VAL A 112 -8.05 -8.43 0.68
N GLU A 113 -9.17 -9.12 0.86
CA GLU A 113 -9.23 -10.54 1.27
C GLU A 113 -9.70 -11.47 0.13
N ASP A 114 -9.46 -12.77 0.27
CA ASP A 114 -9.99 -13.81 -0.62
C ASP A 114 -11.44 -14.15 -0.21
N ASP A 115 -12.42 -13.82 -1.05
CA ASP A 115 -13.84 -14.16 -0.87
C ASP A 115 -14.15 -15.66 -1.11
N ALA A 116 -13.16 -16.46 -1.55
CA ALA A 116 -13.36 -17.83 -1.97
C ALA A 116 -13.52 -18.80 -0.77
N GLY A 117 -14.69 -18.76 -0.13
CA GLY A 117 -15.45 -19.90 0.43
C GLY A 117 -14.83 -20.77 1.52
N GLY A 118 -13.56 -20.60 1.88
CA GLY A 118 -12.83 -21.41 2.86
C GLY A 118 -11.64 -20.70 3.50
N ALA A 119 -11.47 -19.39 3.27
CA ALA A 119 -10.39 -18.59 3.83
C ALA A 119 -10.56 -18.36 5.35
N VAL A 120 -9.44 -18.15 6.03
CA VAL A 120 -9.40 -17.70 7.43
C VAL A 120 -10.26 -16.45 7.56
N ARG A 121 -11.38 -16.55 8.30
CA ARG A 121 -12.25 -15.40 8.54
C ARG A 121 -11.45 -14.30 9.25
N SER A 122 -11.43 -13.11 8.68
CA SER A 122 -10.80 -11.94 9.29
C SER A 122 -11.33 -11.74 10.71
N THR A 123 -10.43 -11.58 11.67
CA THR A 123 -10.79 -11.26 13.06
C THR A 123 -9.81 -10.28 13.66
N ALA A 124 -10.34 -9.43 14.54
CA ALA A 124 -9.57 -8.58 15.42
C ALA A 124 -10.11 -8.77 16.85
N ARG A 125 -9.23 -9.10 17.79
CA ARG A 125 -9.59 -9.30 19.19
C ARG A 125 -8.70 -8.46 20.09
N ARG A 126 -9.30 -7.51 20.81
CA ARG A 126 -8.59 -6.67 21.77
C ARG A 126 -8.55 -7.34 23.14
N THR A 127 -7.39 -7.32 23.79
CA THR A 127 -7.20 -7.71 25.19
C THR A 127 -6.24 -6.71 25.83
N GLY A 128 -6.78 -5.81 26.65
CA GLY A 128 -6.02 -4.69 27.20
C GLY A 128 -5.46 -3.77 26.11
N GLY A 129 -4.14 -3.56 26.16
CA GLY A 129 -3.38 -2.75 25.19
C GLY A 129 -2.91 -3.49 23.94
N VAL A 130 -3.34 -4.74 23.73
CA VAL A 130 -2.91 -5.56 22.58
C VAL A 130 -4.12 -5.99 21.76
N VAL A 131 -3.94 -6.04 20.44
CA VAL A 131 -4.91 -6.54 19.48
C VAL A 131 -4.31 -7.71 18.71
N ALA A 132 -5.01 -8.84 18.71
CA ALA A 132 -4.68 -10.00 17.91
C ALA A 132 -5.45 -9.92 16.58
N LEU A 133 -4.72 -9.84 15.48
CA LEU A 133 -5.25 -9.79 14.11
C LEU A 133 -5.01 -11.12 13.42
N ARG A 134 -6.02 -11.62 12.72
CA ARG A 134 -5.94 -12.82 11.90
C ARG A 134 -6.67 -12.54 10.61
N ALA A 135 -5.99 -12.64 9.46
CA ALA A 135 -6.59 -12.55 8.14
C ALA A 135 -5.63 -13.09 7.08
N ARG A 136 -6.15 -13.28 5.87
CA ARG A 136 -5.36 -13.59 4.67
C ARG A 136 -5.58 -12.45 3.67
N LYS A 137 -4.58 -11.59 3.51
CA LYS A 137 -4.62 -10.46 2.58
C LYS A 137 -4.01 -10.86 1.25
N ARG A 138 -4.67 -10.56 0.15
CA ARG A 138 -4.19 -10.86 -1.21
C ARG A 138 -3.84 -9.58 -1.96
N ASP A 139 -3.19 -9.74 -3.12
CA ASP A 139 -2.73 -8.66 -3.98
C ASP A 139 -1.86 -7.61 -3.26
N VAL A 140 -1.10 -8.06 -2.25
CA VAL A 140 -0.21 -7.19 -1.46
C VAL A 140 1.10 -7.02 -2.22
N VAL A 141 1.29 -5.84 -2.82
CA VAL A 141 2.56 -5.46 -3.47
C VAL A 141 3.66 -5.31 -2.41
N ALA A 142 4.89 -5.70 -2.76
CA ALA A 142 6.03 -5.74 -1.83
C ALA A 142 5.76 -6.63 -0.60
N ALA A 143 5.01 -7.72 -0.76
CA ALA A 143 4.77 -8.67 0.31
C ALA A 143 6.09 -9.35 0.73
N GLY A 144 6.42 -9.23 2.01
CA GLY A 144 7.68 -9.72 2.59
C GLY A 144 8.87 -8.78 2.34
N GLU A 145 8.64 -7.69 1.62
CA GLU A 145 9.66 -6.73 1.21
C GLU A 145 9.44 -5.33 1.82
N ALA A 146 8.20 -4.97 2.13
CA ALA A 146 7.84 -3.78 2.88
C ALA A 146 8.22 -3.89 4.36
N ASP A 147 8.48 -2.75 5.00
CA ASP A 147 8.78 -2.63 6.42
C ASP A 147 7.49 -2.66 7.29
N SER A 148 6.37 -2.19 6.73
CA SER A 148 5.05 -2.34 7.37
C SER A 148 3.88 -2.38 6.38
N TYR A 149 2.73 -2.83 6.88
CA TYR A 149 1.48 -2.90 6.14
C TYR A 149 0.45 -1.96 6.78
N VAL A 150 -0.24 -1.18 5.95
CA VAL A 150 -1.55 -0.61 6.31
C VAL A 150 -2.57 -1.74 6.15
N TRP A 151 -2.89 -2.37 7.27
CA TRP A 151 -3.68 -3.59 7.35
C TRP A 151 -5.12 -3.29 7.74
N SER A 152 -6.09 -3.90 7.07
CA SER A 152 -7.50 -3.79 7.45
C SER A 152 -7.99 -4.99 8.28
N SER A 153 -8.90 -4.76 9.22
CA SER A 153 -9.61 -5.81 9.96
C SER A 153 -11.06 -5.39 10.23
N PRO A 154 -11.93 -6.32 10.68
CA PRO A 154 -13.16 -5.94 11.35
C PRO A 154 -12.88 -5.03 12.56
N SER A 155 -13.86 -4.21 12.90
CA SER A 155 -13.87 -3.41 14.13
C SER A 155 -13.64 -4.28 15.38
N VAL A 156 -12.91 -3.76 16.36
CA VAL A 156 -12.68 -4.45 17.64
C VAL A 156 -13.77 -4.15 18.68
N GLY A 157 -14.58 -3.11 18.47
CA GLY A 157 -15.57 -2.63 19.44
C GLY A 157 -16.99 -2.44 18.92
N SER A 158 -17.23 -2.50 17.61
CA SER A 158 -18.57 -2.35 17.01
C SER A 158 -18.97 -3.58 16.19
N ASP A 159 -20.27 -3.88 16.19
CA ASP A 159 -20.85 -4.86 15.27
C ASP A 159 -20.82 -4.31 13.84
N GLY A 160 -19.82 -4.73 13.09
CA GLY A 160 -19.54 -4.20 11.74
C GLY A 160 -18.59 -3.00 11.75
N GLY A 161 -18.16 -2.62 10.55
CA GLY A 161 -17.12 -1.60 10.35
C GLY A 161 -15.73 -2.20 10.12
N LEU A 162 -14.84 -1.37 9.60
CA LEU A 162 -13.46 -1.71 9.27
C LEU A 162 -12.52 -0.88 10.13
N THR A 163 -11.39 -1.43 10.53
CA THR A 163 -10.34 -0.72 11.27
C THR A 163 -9.01 -0.91 10.56
N LEU A 164 -8.20 0.15 10.53
CA LEU A 164 -6.88 0.13 9.91
C LEU A 164 -5.78 0.09 10.97
N TRP A 165 -4.67 -0.57 10.65
CA TRP A 165 -3.54 -0.79 11.55
C TRP A 165 -2.22 -0.60 10.80
N GLY A 166 -1.22 -0.04 11.47
CA GLY A 166 0.18 -0.09 11.04
C GLY A 166 0.84 -1.35 11.58
N VAL A 167 0.90 -2.42 10.78
CA VAL A 167 1.43 -3.72 11.21
C VAL A 167 2.88 -3.87 10.72
N PRO A 168 3.88 -4.01 11.62
CA PRO A 168 5.27 -4.26 11.22
C PRO A 168 5.42 -5.57 10.46
N ALA A 169 6.19 -5.57 9.38
CA ALA A 169 6.26 -6.72 8.48
C ALA A 169 6.95 -7.96 9.07
N HIS A 170 7.79 -7.75 10.09
CA HIS A 170 8.50 -8.82 10.80
C HIS A 170 7.85 -9.16 12.15
N ALA A 171 6.61 -8.70 12.39
CA ALA A 171 5.89 -9.03 13.61
C ALA A 171 5.62 -10.56 13.69
N PRO A 172 5.85 -11.21 14.85
CA PRO A 172 5.54 -12.62 15.03
C PRO A 172 4.07 -12.94 14.70
N GLY A 173 3.85 -14.00 13.94
CA GLY A 173 2.53 -14.40 13.46
C GLY A 173 2.13 -13.77 12.12
N LEU A 174 3.00 -12.96 11.50
CA LEU A 174 2.84 -12.46 10.13
C LEU A 174 3.83 -13.16 9.19
N PHE A 175 3.35 -13.69 8.07
CA PHE A 175 4.21 -14.37 7.09
C PHE A 175 3.65 -14.30 5.67
N VAL A 176 4.54 -14.44 4.69
CA VAL A 176 4.21 -14.60 3.28
C VAL A 176 4.36 -16.09 2.96
N PRO A 177 3.27 -16.81 2.61
CA PRO A 177 3.39 -18.21 2.20
C PRO A 177 4.23 -18.31 0.93
N ALA A 178 4.91 -19.44 0.75
CA ALA A 178 5.76 -19.69 -0.41
C ALA A 178 4.99 -19.40 -1.70
N HIS A 179 5.57 -18.52 -2.52
CA HIS A 179 4.94 -18.03 -3.72
C HIS A 179 4.86 -19.15 -4.78
N PRO A 180 3.74 -19.31 -5.50
CA PRO A 180 3.80 -20.00 -6.78
C PRO A 180 4.68 -19.15 -7.72
N THR A 181 5.64 -19.76 -8.41
CA THR A 181 6.50 -19.09 -9.40
C THR A 181 5.69 -18.24 -10.38
N GLY A 182 6.06 -16.96 -10.57
CA GLY A 182 5.52 -16.11 -11.65
C GLY A 182 4.65 -14.90 -11.24
N ALA A 183 4.96 -14.18 -10.15
CA ALA A 183 4.28 -12.93 -9.81
C ALA A 183 4.19 -11.97 -11.02
N PRO A 184 3.03 -11.35 -11.29
CA PRO A 184 2.92 -10.38 -12.37
C PRO A 184 3.75 -9.15 -12.00
N LEU A 185 4.80 -8.92 -12.80
CA LEU A 185 5.88 -7.96 -12.52
C LEU A 185 6.69 -8.40 -11.28
N ALA A 186 8.00 -8.20 -11.29
CA ALA A 186 8.89 -8.57 -10.19
C ALA A 186 8.68 -7.72 -8.91
N SER A 187 7.46 -7.21 -8.65
CA SER A 187 7.04 -6.32 -7.57
C SER A 187 6.75 -7.05 -6.23
N ALA A 188 6.95 -8.38 -6.19
CA ALA A 188 6.62 -9.23 -5.06
C ALA A 188 5.15 -9.14 -4.61
N THR A 189 4.21 -8.97 -5.55
CA THR A 189 2.77 -9.05 -5.25
C THR A 189 2.40 -10.45 -4.78
N SER A 190 1.94 -10.61 -3.55
CA SER A 190 1.62 -11.90 -2.96
C SER A 190 0.48 -11.83 -1.94
N THR A 191 0.22 -12.96 -1.31
CA THR A 191 -0.59 -13.05 -0.10
C THR A 191 0.26 -12.74 1.14
N VAL A 192 -0.32 -12.04 2.12
CA VAL A 192 0.23 -11.92 3.48
C VAL A 192 -0.77 -12.52 4.47
N VAL A 193 -0.29 -13.40 5.34
CA VAL A 193 -1.12 -14.13 6.31
C VAL A 193 -0.76 -13.69 7.73
N ALA A 194 -1.79 -13.43 8.53
CA ALA A 194 -1.68 -13.22 9.97
C ALA A 194 -2.37 -14.37 10.73
N ASP A 195 -1.66 -15.04 11.63
CA ASP A 195 -2.17 -16.18 12.41
C ASP A 195 -1.60 -16.30 13.84
N PRO A 196 -2.30 -15.69 14.82
CA PRO A 196 -2.59 -14.27 14.78
C PRO A 196 -1.31 -13.44 14.95
N VAL A 197 -1.21 -12.32 14.24
CA VAL A 197 -0.22 -11.28 14.57
C VAL A 197 -0.74 -10.45 15.75
N ARG A 198 0.13 -10.07 16.68
CA ARG A 198 -0.22 -9.22 17.81
C ARG A 198 0.38 -7.83 17.64
N VAL A 199 -0.45 -6.81 17.72
CA VAL A 199 -0.03 -5.41 17.64
C VAL A 199 -0.50 -4.62 18.86
N PRO A 200 0.24 -3.57 19.28
CA PRO A 200 -0.25 -2.64 20.29
C PRO A 200 -1.54 -1.95 19.80
N ALA A 201 -2.44 -1.59 20.71
CA ALA A 201 -3.66 -0.85 20.37
C ALA A 201 -3.34 0.51 19.73
N GLU A 202 -2.18 1.07 20.07
CA GLU A 202 -1.62 2.32 19.53
C GLU A 202 -1.19 2.19 18.06
N ALA A 203 -1.13 0.97 17.50
CA ALA A 203 -0.91 0.76 16.07
C ALA A 203 -2.15 1.06 15.22
N MET A 204 -3.31 1.35 15.83
CA MET A 204 -4.53 1.73 15.12
C MET A 204 -4.32 3.02 14.33
N LEU A 205 -4.72 3.01 13.07
CA LEU A 205 -4.69 4.16 12.17
C LEU A 205 -6.09 4.75 12.08
N GLY A 206 -6.30 5.84 12.82
CA GLY A 206 -7.59 6.52 12.92
C GLY A 206 -8.45 5.95 14.04
N THR A 207 -9.75 5.86 13.81
CA THR A 207 -10.73 5.40 14.81
C THR A 207 -11.28 4.04 14.42
N ASP A 208 -11.51 3.18 15.42
CA ASP A 208 -12.14 1.87 15.25
C ASP A 208 -13.48 2.00 14.50
N GLY A 209 -13.69 1.16 13.48
CA GLY A 209 -14.89 1.16 12.64
C GLY A 209 -14.89 2.17 11.48
N GLU A 210 -14.05 3.21 11.51
CA GLU A 210 -14.01 4.26 10.48
C GLU A 210 -13.05 3.95 9.31
N GLY A 211 -12.41 2.78 9.31
CA GLY A 211 -11.41 2.38 8.32
C GLY A 211 -11.91 2.44 6.88
N PHE A 212 -13.18 2.11 6.63
CA PHE A 212 -13.76 2.21 5.27
C PHE A 212 -13.79 3.66 4.78
N LYS A 213 -14.19 4.60 5.65
CA LYS A 213 -14.17 6.04 5.34
C LYS A 213 -12.75 6.54 5.12
N ILE A 214 -11.78 6.06 5.90
CA ILE A 214 -10.36 6.38 5.71
C ILE A 214 -9.88 5.87 4.33
N LEU A 215 -10.22 4.64 3.94
CA LEU A 215 -9.86 4.14 2.61
C LEU A 215 -10.48 4.98 1.49
N LEU A 216 -11.74 5.38 1.60
CA LEU A 216 -12.38 6.24 0.61
C LEU A 216 -11.77 7.65 0.54
N GLY A 217 -11.40 8.24 1.68
CA GLY A 217 -10.89 9.61 1.73
C GLY A 217 -9.39 9.71 1.43
N ALA A 218 -8.58 8.78 1.94
CA ALA A 218 -7.13 8.87 1.92
C ALA A 218 -6.46 7.92 0.94
N VAL A 219 -7.11 6.83 0.50
CA VAL A 219 -6.51 5.83 -0.40
C VAL A 219 -7.11 5.91 -1.81
N LEU A 220 -8.43 5.97 -1.92
CA LEU A 220 -9.11 5.95 -3.22
C LEU A 220 -8.63 7.05 -4.20
N PRO A 221 -8.38 8.31 -3.79
CA PRO A 221 -7.85 9.32 -4.71
C PRO A 221 -6.51 8.92 -5.34
N TRP A 222 -5.61 8.33 -4.53
CA TRP A 222 -4.30 7.85 -4.99
C TRP A 222 -4.45 6.67 -5.94
N LEU A 223 -5.34 5.75 -5.61
CA LEU A 223 -5.63 4.62 -6.49
C LEU A 223 -6.17 5.11 -7.84
N LEU A 224 -7.13 6.02 -7.85
CA LEU A 224 -7.74 6.54 -9.09
C LEU A 224 -6.71 7.20 -10.00
N GLU A 225 -5.87 8.08 -9.46
CA GLU A 225 -4.86 8.79 -10.25
C GLU A 225 -3.77 7.83 -10.75
N LEU A 226 -3.17 7.05 -9.84
CA LEU A 226 -1.98 6.26 -10.16
C LEU A 226 -2.30 4.99 -10.96
N CYS A 227 -3.51 4.42 -10.81
CA CYS A 227 -3.96 3.33 -11.66
C CYS A 227 -4.04 3.73 -13.14
N GLY A 228 -4.37 5.00 -13.42
CA GLY A 228 -4.35 5.55 -14.78
C GLY A 228 -2.93 5.61 -15.37
N VAL A 229 -1.91 5.68 -14.52
CA VAL A 229 -0.50 5.77 -14.90
C VAL A 229 0.15 4.39 -15.08
N VAL A 230 -0.08 3.47 -14.14
CA VAL A 230 0.63 2.19 -14.07
C VAL A 230 -0.05 1.08 -14.90
N GLY A 231 -1.34 1.23 -15.22
CA GLY A 231 -2.14 0.16 -15.83
C GLY A 231 -2.58 -0.86 -14.78
N SER A 232 -3.75 -0.62 -14.20
CA SER A 232 -4.18 -1.22 -12.92
C SER A 232 -4.30 -2.75 -12.86
N ASP A 233 -4.56 -3.41 -13.98
CA ASP A 233 -4.87 -4.84 -14.00
C ASP A 233 -3.65 -5.75 -13.82
N ALA A 234 -2.45 -5.25 -14.08
CA ALA A 234 -1.23 -6.04 -13.94
C ALA A 234 -0.67 -6.04 -12.51
N VAL A 235 -0.93 -5.00 -11.73
CA VAL A 235 -0.28 -4.77 -10.42
C VAL A 235 -1.20 -5.03 -9.24
N HIS A 236 -2.42 -4.48 -9.30
CA HIS A 236 -3.42 -4.59 -8.24
C HIS A 236 -4.79 -4.86 -8.87
N PRO A 237 -5.06 -6.08 -9.37
CA PRO A 237 -6.29 -6.37 -10.09
C PRO A 237 -7.54 -6.02 -9.29
N SER A 238 -7.52 -6.23 -7.97
CA SER A 238 -8.66 -5.94 -7.10
C SER A 238 -8.85 -4.46 -6.78
N LEU A 239 -7.77 -3.72 -6.53
CA LEU A 239 -7.86 -2.27 -6.31
C LEU A 239 -8.13 -1.52 -7.62
N GLY A 240 -7.64 -2.05 -8.75
CA GLY A 240 -7.96 -1.58 -10.08
C GLY A 240 -9.44 -1.75 -10.42
N ALA A 241 -10.03 -2.90 -10.10
CA ALA A 241 -11.47 -3.13 -10.23
C ALA A 241 -12.26 -2.15 -9.35
N LEU A 242 -11.86 -1.94 -8.10
CA LEU A 242 -12.48 -0.97 -7.20
C LEU A 242 -12.43 0.46 -7.77
N ALA A 243 -11.26 0.89 -8.25
CA ALA A 243 -11.08 2.21 -8.85
C ALA A 243 -11.96 2.40 -10.11
N ARG A 244 -12.08 1.38 -10.97
CA ARG A 244 -12.99 1.42 -12.13
C ARG A 244 -14.45 1.53 -11.72
N SER A 245 -14.87 0.76 -10.72
CA SER A 245 -16.24 0.82 -10.19
C SER A 245 -16.54 2.20 -9.61
N ALA A 246 -15.57 2.84 -8.94
CA ALA A 246 -15.70 4.21 -8.43
C ALA A 246 -15.89 5.22 -9.56
N SER A 247 -15.04 5.15 -10.59
CA SER A 247 -15.12 6.00 -11.78
C SER A 247 -16.39 5.76 -12.61
N GLY A 248 -16.93 4.54 -12.59
CA GLY A 248 -18.23 4.21 -13.16
C GLY A 248 -19.36 4.90 -12.40
N ALA A 249 -19.41 4.72 -11.08
CA ALA A 249 -20.44 5.30 -10.23
C ALA A 249 -20.44 6.83 -10.21
N ALA A 250 -19.26 7.46 -10.26
CA ALA A 250 -19.13 8.91 -10.39
C ALA A 250 -19.76 9.43 -11.69
N ARG A 251 -19.70 8.66 -12.79
CA ARG A 251 -20.32 9.00 -14.07
C ARG A 251 -21.82 8.76 -14.09
N THR A 252 -22.32 7.76 -13.36
CA THR A 252 -23.75 7.39 -13.32
C THR A 252 -24.51 8.04 -12.16
N GLY A 253 -23.84 8.72 -11.24
CA GLY A 253 -24.44 9.31 -10.03
C GLY A 253 -24.76 8.30 -8.92
N ASP A 254 -24.31 7.05 -9.05
CA ASP A 254 -24.75 5.93 -8.21
C ASP A 254 -23.76 5.61 -7.07
N GLY A 255 -23.47 6.64 -6.26
CA GLY A 255 -22.46 6.55 -5.19
C GLY A 255 -22.77 5.54 -4.09
N GLN A 256 -24.05 5.23 -3.85
CA GLN A 256 -24.47 4.25 -2.84
C GLN A 256 -24.19 2.80 -3.29
N ALA A 257 -24.43 2.47 -4.55
CA ALA A 257 -24.10 1.15 -5.10
C ALA A 257 -22.58 0.89 -5.08
N PHE A 258 -21.78 1.92 -5.37
CA PHE A 258 -20.33 1.84 -5.24
C PHE A 258 -19.88 1.61 -3.81
N ALA A 259 -20.39 2.37 -2.84
CA ALA A 259 -20.02 2.20 -1.44
C ALA A 259 -20.34 0.78 -0.93
N ALA A 260 -21.48 0.20 -1.34
CA ALA A 260 -21.86 -1.16 -1.00
C ALA A 260 -20.93 -2.22 -1.63
N SER A 261 -20.61 -2.08 -2.92
CA SER A 261 -19.69 -3.00 -3.63
C SER A 261 -18.26 -2.90 -3.10
N ALA A 262 -17.78 -1.68 -2.83
CA ALA A 262 -16.47 -1.41 -2.24
C ALA A 262 -16.35 -2.01 -0.82
N ALA A 263 -17.40 -1.86 -0.01
CA ALA A 263 -17.45 -2.45 1.32
C ALA A 263 -17.45 -3.99 1.28
N MET A 264 -18.01 -4.60 0.23
CA MET A 264 -17.97 -6.05 0.05
C MET A 264 -16.58 -6.53 -0.37
N ALA A 265 -15.91 -5.83 -1.30
CA ALA A 265 -14.57 -6.18 -1.77
C ALA A 265 -13.45 -5.98 -0.73
N LEU A 266 -13.70 -5.17 0.32
CA LEU A 266 -12.76 -4.84 1.40
C LEU A 266 -13.10 -5.53 2.73
N ARG A 267 -14.06 -6.45 2.73
CA ARG A 267 -14.50 -7.22 3.91
C ARG A 267 -13.68 -8.48 4.15
#